data_AF-A0A942FIC3-F1
#
_entry.id   AF-A0A942FIC3-F1
#
_cell.length_a   1.000
_cell.length_b   1.000
_cell.length_c   1.000
_cell.angle_alpha   90.00
_cell.angle_beta   90.00
_cell.angle_gamma   90.00
#
_symmetry.space_group_name_H-M   'P 1'
#
loop_
_entity.id
_entity.type
_entity.pdbx_description
1 polymer ?
#
loop_
_entity_poly.entity_id
_entity_poly.type
_entity_poly.pdbx_seq_one_letter_code
_entity_poly.pdbx_strand_id
1 'polypeptide(L)' 'NIPDGTISLIRFIRSDQVLDVFGEHFMLPRDLIYTYVRARIVTALHQIQVYSGQELALCLPYKFPSSIITEP' A
#
# COMPACT_ATOMS: atom_id res chain seq x y z
N ASN A 1 -13.63 13.96 4.27
CA ASN A 1 -13.84 12.52 4.39
C ASN A 1 -13.49 11.89 3.05
N ILE A 2 -12.66 10.84 3.01
CA ILE A 2 -12.28 10.20 1.74
C ILE A 2 -13.42 9.23 1.35
N PRO A 3 -13.97 9.30 0.13
CA PRO A 3 -15.03 8.38 -0.29
C PRO A 3 -14.59 6.91 -0.28
N ASP A 4 -15.58 6.02 -0.13
CA ASP A 4 -15.36 4.59 -0.30
C ASP A 4 -14.90 4.28 -1.72
N GLY A 5 -13.84 3.50 -1.82
CA GLY A 5 -13.17 3.22 -3.08
C GLY A 5 -11.90 2.41 -2.91
N THR A 6 -11.19 2.22 -4.03
CA THR A 6 -9.92 1.52 -4.04
C THR A 6 -8.90 2.30 -4.86
N ILE A 7 -7.73 2.54 -4.28
CA ILE A 7 -6.57 3.07 -4.99
C ILE A 7 -5.63 1.90 -5.27
N SER A 8 -5.24 1.70 -6.52
CA SER A 8 -4.32 0.63 -6.91
C SER A 8 -2.99 1.20 -7.38
N LEU A 9 -1.90 0.69 -6.83
CA LEU A 9 -0.53 1.07 -7.17
C LEU A 9 0.23 -0.19 -7.57
N ILE A 10 0.97 -0.12 -8.68
CA ILE A 10 1.95 -1.15 -9.04
C ILE A 10 3.33 -0.64 -8.61
N ARG A 11 4.08 -1.47 -7.87
CA ARG A 11 5.40 -1.13 -7.34
C ARG A 11 6.36 -2.28 -7.52
N PHE A 12 7.58 -1.98 -7.97
CA PHE A 12 8.69 -2.93 -7.99
C PHE A 12 9.37 -2.93 -6.62
N ILE A 13 9.51 -4.10 -6.02
CA ILE A 13 10.12 -4.25 -4.69
C ILE A 13 11.60 -4.51 -4.84
N ARG A 14 12.41 -3.70 -4.17
CA ARG A 14 13.88 -3.78 -4.23
C ARG A 14 14.42 -4.72 -3.15
N SER A 15 15.74 -4.86 -3.09
CA SER A 15 16.44 -5.71 -2.12
C SER A 15 16.21 -5.33 -0.66
N ASP A 16 15.82 -4.09 -0.39
CA ASP A 16 15.48 -3.57 0.94
C ASP A 16 14.09 -4.01 1.43
N GLN A 17 13.29 -4.68 0.58
CA GLN A 17 11.94 -5.17 0.89
C GLN A 17 10.93 -4.06 1.23
N VAL A 18 11.23 -2.80 0.91
CA VAL A 18 10.36 -1.69 1.27
C VAL A 18 9.36 -1.41 0.16
N LEU A 19 8.08 -1.45 0.50
CA LEU A 19 7.01 -0.86 -0.28
C LEU A 19 6.77 0.57 0.22
N ASP A 20 7.06 1.54 -0.63
CA ASP A 20 6.70 2.94 -0.42
C ASP A 20 5.34 3.25 -1.05
N VAL A 21 4.41 3.70 -0.20
CA VAL A 21 3.10 4.20 -0.59
C VAL A 21 2.89 5.57 0.03
N PHE A 22 2.98 6.61 -0.80
CA PHE A 22 2.79 8.01 -0.40
C PHE A 22 3.70 8.45 0.76
N GLY A 23 4.93 7.93 0.82
CA GLY A 23 5.90 8.24 1.88
C GLY A 23 5.76 7.38 3.13
N GLU A 24 4.73 6.54 3.22
CA GLU A 24 4.63 5.48 4.21
C GLU A 24 5.35 4.22 3.72
N HIS A 25 6.14 3.62 4.61
CA HIS A 25 7.00 2.48 4.29
C HIS A 25 6.47 1.21 4.95
N PHE A 26 6.28 0.17 4.15
CA PHE A 26 5.82 -1.14 4.59
C PHE A 26 6.87 -2.19 4.26
N MET A 27 7.31 -2.96 5.26
CA MET A 27 8.22 -4.07 5.04
C MET A 27 7.45 -5.26 4.47
N LEU A 28 7.92 -5.77 3.34
CA LEU A 28 7.31 -6.90 2.66
C LEU A 28 8.08 -8.21 2.91
N PRO A 29 7.41 -9.36 2.73
CA PRO A 29 8.06 -10.67 2.69
C PRO A 29 9.21 -10.75 1.68
N ARG A 30 10.26 -11.53 2.01
CA ARG A 30 11.48 -11.67 1.18
C ARG A 30 11.23 -12.26 -0.20
N ASP A 31 10.25 -13.13 -0.33
CA ASP A 31 9.84 -13.77 -1.58
C ASP A 31 9.27 -12.78 -2.60
N LEU A 32 8.93 -11.55 -2.17
CA LEU A 32 8.47 -10.48 -3.05
C LEU A 32 9.61 -9.58 -3.57
N ILE A 33 10.86 -9.76 -3.13
CA ILE A 33 12.00 -9.00 -3.64
C ILE A 33 12.14 -9.23 -5.16
N TYR A 34 12.43 -8.16 -5.89
CA TYR A 34 12.55 -8.14 -7.35
C TYR A 34 11.29 -8.58 -8.09
N THR A 35 10.12 -8.40 -7.47
CA THR A 35 8.82 -8.61 -8.11
C THR A 35 8.03 -7.32 -8.19
N TYR A 36 7.08 -7.26 -9.14
CA TYR A 36 6.06 -6.23 -9.16
C TYR A 36 4.87 -6.68 -8.33
N VAL A 37 4.53 -5.90 -7.33
CA VAL A 37 3.33 -6.10 -6.51
C VAL A 37 2.26 -5.09 -6.85
N ARG A 38 1.01 -5.46 -6.64
CA ARG A 38 -0.15 -4.55 -6.65
C ARG A 38 -0.56 -4.25 -5.23
N ALA A 39 -0.32 -3.02 -4.79
CA ALA A 39 -0.86 -2.50 -3.54
C ALA A 39 -2.24 -1.89 -3.80
N ARG A 40 -3.26 -2.34 -3.05
CA ARG A 40 -4.62 -1.83 -3.09
C ARG A 40 -4.96 -1.21 -1.75
N ILE A 41 -5.12 0.11 -1.70
CA ILE A 41 -5.67 0.79 -0.53
C ILE A 41 -7.19 0.74 -0.64
N VAL A 42 -7.85 0.10 0.30
CA VAL A 42 -9.31 -0.02 0.38
C VAL A 42 -9.81 0.95 1.44
N THR A 43 -10.37 2.09 1.01
CA THR A 43 -10.68 3.21 1.91
C THR A 43 -11.74 2.85 2.95
N ALA A 44 -12.77 2.12 2.53
CA ALA A 44 -13.84 1.63 3.42
C ALA A 44 -13.34 0.70 4.54
N LEU A 45 -12.23 -0.01 4.32
CA LEU A 45 -11.67 -0.96 5.28
C LEU A 45 -10.47 -0.41 6.05
N HIS A 46 -9.98 0.78 5.70
CA HIS A 46 -8.74 1.35 6.25
C HIS A 46 -7.57 0.35 6.17
N GLN A 47 -7.39 -0.25 4.99
CA GLN A 47 -6.40 -1.31 4.77
C GLN A 47 -5.62 -1.09 3.49
N ILE A 48 -4.39 -1.59 3.49
CA ILE A 48 -3.59 -1.84 2.29
C ILE A 48 -3.45 -3.34 2.09
N GLN A 49 -3.82 -3.81 0.91
CA GLN A 49 -3.72 -5.20 0.48
C GLN A 49 -2.67 -5.32 -0.61
N VAL A 50 -1.65 -6.14 -0.41
CA VAL A 50 -0.54 -6.33 -1.34
C VAL A 50 -0.69 -7.67 -2.03
N TYR A 51 -0.72 -7.63 -3.36
CA TYR A 51 -0.88 -8.81 -4.21
C TYR A 51 0.37 -9.06 -5.05
N SER A 52 0.77 -10.32 -5.17
CA SER A 52 1.71 -10.80 -6.18
C SER A 52 0.91 -11.50 -7.28
N GLY A 53 0.77 -10.85 -8.44
CA GLY A 53 -0.18 -11.31 -9.46
C GLY A 53 -1.63 -11.26 -8.95
N GLN A 54 -2.23 -12.43 -8.70
CA GLN A 54 -3.59 -12.58 -8.16
C GLN A 54 -3.61 -13.03 -6.69
N GLU A 55 -2.46 -13.40 -6.13
CA GLU A 55 -2.36 -13.92 -4.77
C GLU A 55 -2.21 -12.78 -3.77
N LEU A 56 -3.03 -12.79 -2.71
CA LEU A 56 -2.90 -11.84 -1.61
C LEU A 56 -1.71 -12.26 -0.73
N ALA A 57 -0.63 -11.49 -0.77
CA ALA A 57 0.57 -11.78 0.01
C ALA A 57 0.52 -11.15 1.40
N LEU A 58 -0.09 -9.96 1.54
CA LEU A 58 -0.13 -9.24 2.81
C LEU A 58 -1.35 -8.32 2.90
N CYS A 59 -1.90 -8.17 4.10
CA CYS A 59 -2.91 -7.17 4.41
C CYS A 59 -2.51 -6.45 5.70
N LEU A 60 -2.45 -5.11 5.66
CA LEU A 60 -2.05 -4.29 6.78
C LEU A 60 -3.06 -3.15 7.02
N PRO A 61 -3.20 -2.66 8.26
CA PRO A 61 -3.91 -1.40 8.51
C PRO A 61 -3.28 -0.25 7.74
N TYR A 62 -4.10 0.63 7.17
CA TYR A 62 -3.70 1.84 6.49
C TYR A 62 -4.48 3.04 7.03
N LYS A 63 -3.77 3.99 7.63
CA LYS A 63 -4.38 5.16 8.26
C LYS A 63 -4.36 6.32 7.30
N PHE A 64 -5.53 6.83 6.95
CA PHE A 64 -5.61 8.08 6.20
C PHE A 64 -5.32 9.27 7.12
N PRO A 65 -4.62 10.30 6.63
CA PRO A 65 -4.53 11.56 7.35
C PRO A 65 -5.95 12.10 7.57
N SER A 66 -6.31 12.32 8.84
CA SER A 66 -7.63 12.83 9.24
C SER A 66 -7.83 14.31 8.91
N SER A 67 -6.78 15.01 8.51
CA SER A 67 -6.77 16.43 8.16
C SER A 67 -5.88 16.68 6.95
N ILE A 68 -6.45 17.34 5.95
CA ILE A 68 -5.68 17.98 4.87
C ILE A 68 -4.84 19.06 5.56
N ILE A 69 -3.51 18.92 5.57
CA ILE A 69 -2.63 20.01 5.96
C ILE A 69 -2.84 21.09 4.89
N THR A 70 -3.63 22.10 5.23
CA THR A 70 -3.70 23.32 4.41
C THR A 70 -2.51 24.14 4.87
N GLU A 71 -1.39 24.07 4.16
CA GLU A 71 -0.34 25.06 4.39
C GLU A 71 -0.86 26.45 3.96
N PRO A 72 -0.53 27.50 4.72
CA PRO A 72 -0.95 28.88 4.43
C PRO A 72 -0.31 29.48 3.18
#